data_AF-A0A2V3J8I6-F1
#
_entry.id   AF-A0A2V3J8I6-F1
#
_cell.length_a   1.000
_cell.length_b   1.000
_cell.length_c   1.000
_cell.angle_alpha   90.00
_cell.angle_beta   90.00
_cell.angle_gamma   90.00
#
_symmetry.space_group_name_H-M   'P 1'
#
loop_
_entity.id
_entity.type
_entity.pdbx_description
1 polymer ?
#
loop_
_entity_poly.entity_id
_entity_poly.type
_entity_poly.pdbx_seq_one_letter_code
_entity_poly.pdbx_strand_id
1 'polypeptide(L)' 'MTEFERYRYNKSVYVAAIGKCGACYICVDECPEGAIEKSEPVKVDYNKCTRCMKCVEVCPSGIMQIID' A
#
# COMPACT_ATOMS: atom_id res chain seq x y z
N MET A 1 1.66 14.20 -14.84
CA MET A 1 2.85 13.51 -14.31
C MET A 1 2.61 13.34 -12.83
N THR A 2 1.95 12.24 -12.45
CA THR A 2 1.48 12.04 -11.07
C THR A 2 2.70 11.90 -10.16
N GLU A 3 2.72 12.60 -9.03
CA GLU A 3 3.85 12.68 -8.07
C GLU A 3 4.46 11.33 -7.67
N PHE A 4 3.71 10.24 -7.81
CA PHE A 4 4.12 8.89 -7.44
C PHE A 4 5.05 8.18 -8.43
N GLU A 5 5.29 8.72 -9.63
CA GLU A 5 6.19 8.09 -10.62
C GLU A 5 7.62 7.90 -10.09
N ARG A 6 8.09 8.78 -9.19
CA ARG A 6 9.42 8.67 -8.55
C ARG A 6 9.57 7.43 -7.68
N TYR A 7 8.48 6.95 -7.07
CA TYR A 7 8.51 5.85 -6.11
C TYR A 7 8.42 4.47 -6.76
N ARG A 8 7.86 4.40 -7.97
CA ARG A 8 7.61 3.13 -8.67
C ARG A 8 8.89 2.32 -8.93
N TYR A 9 10.01 2.99 -9.17
CA TYR A 9 11.28 2.35 -9.55
C TYR A 9 12.32 2.31 -8.42
N ASN A 10 12.09 2.96 -7.28
CA ASN A 10 13.01 2.94 -6.14
C ASN A 10 12.74 1.74 -5.23
N LYS A 11 13.69 0.79 -5.16
CA LYS A 11 13.58 -0.43 -4.32
C LYS A 11 13.70 -0.15 -2.82
N SER A 12 14.17 1.02 -2.42
CA SER A 12 14.17 1.44 -1.02
C SER A 12 12.78 1.87 -0.54
N VAL A 13 11.86 2.15 -1.47
CA VAL A 13 10.52 2.61 -1.15
C VAL A 13 9.57 1.45 -0.95
N TYR A 14 8.80 1.49 0.13
CA TYR A 14 7.73 0.52 0.38
C TYR A 14 6.52 1.19 1.04
N VAL A 15 5.41 0.44 1.12
CA VAL A 15 4.17 0.93 1.73
C VAL A 15 3.86 0.05 2.93
N ALA A 16 3.53 0.68 4.06
CA ALA A 16 3.12 -0.01 5.27
C ALA A 16 1.88 0.64 5.87
N ALA A 17 1.05 -0.17 6.53
CA ALA A 17 -0.05 0.32 7.34
C ALA A 17 0.49 0.77 8.70
N ILE A 18 0.49 2.08 8.97
CA ILE A 18 0.98 2.69 10.22
C ILE A 18 -0.18 3.37 10.93
N GLY A 19 -0.52 2.87 12.12
CA GLY A 19 -1.63 3.39 12.94
C GLY A 19 -2.78 2.39 13.08
N LYS A 20 -3.97 2.90 13.40
CA LYS A 20 -5.15 2.07 13.66
C LYS A 20 -5.83 1.67 12.34
N CYS A 21 -5.70 0.39 11.97
CA CYS A 21 -6.41 -0.18 10.83
C CYS A 21 -7.88 -0.43 11.20
N GLY A 22 -8.80 0.02 10.34
CA GLY A 22 -10.23 -0.26 10.50
C GLY A 22 -10.68 -1.59 9.88
N ALA A 23 -9.76 -2.42 9.39
CA ALA A 23 -10.03 -3.72 8.76
C ALA A 23 -11.12 -3.70 7.65
N CYS A 24 -11.22 -2.60 6.89
CA CYS A 24 -12.17 -2.49 5.77
C CYS A 24 -11.73 -3.24 4.50
N TYR A 25 -10.44 -3.58 4.40
CA TYR A 25 -9.81 -4.32 3.31
C TYR A 25 -9.95 -3.73 1.89
N ILE A 26 -10.37 -2.48 1.73
CA ILE A 26 -10.41 -1.79 0.42
C ILE A 26 -9.03 -1.81 -0.26
N CYS A 27 -7.95 -1.61 0.49
CA CYS A 27 -6.60 -1.70 -0.06
C CYS A 27 -6.24 -3.09 -0.61
N VAL A 28 -6.80 -4.15 -0.02
CA VAL A 28 -6.63 -5.53 -0.49
C VAL A 28 -7.35 -5.73 -1.81
N ASP A 29 -8.63 -5.34 -1.87
CA ASP A 29 -9.47 -5.53 -3.05
C ASP A 29 -8.98 -4.69 -4.24
N GLU A 30 -8.42 -3.51 -3.98
CA GLU A 30 -7.92 -2.61 -5.01
C GLU A 30 -6.48 -2.93 -5.48
N CYS A 31 -5.76 -3.81 -4.78
CA CYS A 31 -4.38 -4.16 -5.11
C CYS A 31 -4.33 -5.05 -6.37
N PRO A 32 -3.81 -4.56 -7.51
CA PRO A 32 -3.83 -5.32 -8.76
C PRO A 32 -2.93 -6.57 -8.73
N GLU A 33 -1.91 -6.56 -7.87
CA GLU A 33 -0.94 -7.65 -7.74
C GLU A 33 -1.35 -8.68 -6.69
N GLY A 34 -2.45 -8.44 -5.96
CA GLY A 34 -2.82 -9.27 -4.80
C GLY A 34 -1.72 -9.31 -3.74
N ALA A 35 -0.97 -8.22 -3.58
CA ALA A 35 0.19 -8.15 -2.70
C ALA A 35 -0.17 -7.87 -1.23
N ILE A 36 -1.45 -7.69 -0.89
CA ILE A 36 -1.87 -7.30 0.46
C ILE A 36 -2.74 -8.40 1.06
N GLU A 37 -2.37 -8.87 2.25
CA GLU A 37 -3.11 -9.90 2.99
C GLU A 37 -4.10 -9.28 3.98
N LYS A 38 -5.26 -9.93 4.14
CA LYS A 38 -6.28 -9.55 5.12
C LYS A 38 -5.78 -9.89 6.54
N SER A 39 -5.23 -8.90 7.23
CA SER A 39 -4.81 -8.97 8.64
C SER A 39 -5.03 -7.62 9.34
N GLU A 40 -4.77 -7.54 10.64
CA GLU A 40 -4.90 -6.31 11.44
C GLU A 40 -3.58 -6.00 12.18
N PRO A 41 -2.78 -5.01 11.73
CA PRO A 41 -2.91 -4.28 10.46
C PRO A 41 -2.67 -5.18 9.24
N VAL A 42 -3.08 -4.74 8.05
CA VAL A 42 -2.83 -5.47 6.80
C VAL A 42 -1.32 -5.65 6.55
N LYS A 43 -0.94 -6.78 5.95
CA LYS A 43 0.45 -7.09 5.60
C LYS A 43 0.66 -6.97 4.10
N VAL A 44 1.80 -6.39 3.70
CA VAL A 44 2.18 -6.24 2.30
C VAL A 44 3.31 -7.22 1.96
N ASP A 45 3.11 -8.03 0.94
CA ASP A 45 4.15 -8.83 0.30
C ASP A 45 4.97 -7.94 -0.64
N TYR A 46 6.15 -7.54 -0.18
CA TYR A 46 7.05 -6.67 -0.92
C TYR A 46 7.66 -7.32 -2.18
N ASN A 47 7.55 -8.64 -2.33
CA ASN A 47 7.98 -9.32 -3.56
C ASN A 47 6.95 -9.15 -4.69
N LYS A 48 5.68 -9.02 -4.34
CA LYS A 48 4.57 -8.79 -5.29
C LYS A 48 4.26 -7.31 -5.48
N CYS A 49 4.54 -6.48 -4.48
CA CYS A 49 4.22 -5.06 -4.52
C CYS A 49 5.02 -4.32 -5.61
N THR A 50 4.32 -3.81 -6.62
CA THR A 50 4.89 -3.02 -7.73
C THR A 50 4.98 -1.52 -7.44
N ARG A 51 4.69 -1.10 -6.20
CA ARG A 51 4.72 0.32 -5.75
C ARG A 51 3.84 1.22 -6.62
N CYS A 52 2.66 0.73 -7.00
CA CYS A 52 1.68 1.47 -7.79
C CYS A 52 0.90 2.54 -7.00
N MET A 53 1.08 2.61 -5.67
CA MET A 53 0.47 3.55 -4.73
C MET A 53 -1.06 3.56 -4.63
N LYS A 54 -1.76 2.69 -5.36
CA LYS A 54 -3.22 2.58 -5.31
C LYS A 54 -3.77 2.33 -3.90
N CYS A 55 -3.09 1.50 -3.10
CA CYS A 55 -3.49 1.23 -1.72
C CYS A 55 -3.40 2.46 -0.80
N VAL A 56 -2.49 3.40 -1.08
CA VAL A 56 -2.37 4.68 -0.39
C VAL A 56 -3.54 5.59 -0.76
N GLU A 57 -3.83 5.69 -2.05
CA GLU A 57 -4.91 6.53 -2.59
C GLU A 57 -6.30 6.13 -2.07
N VAL A 58 -6.58 4.83 -1.94
CA VAL A 58 -7.91 4.32 -1.58
C VAL A 58 -8.13 4.12 -0.08
N CYS A 59 -7.11 4.28 0.76
CA CYS A 59 -7.23 4.01 2.19
C CYS A 59 -8.02 5.13 2.89
N PRO A 60 -9.27 4.90 3.35
CA PRO A 60 -10.09 5.96 3.95
C PRO A 60 -9.54 6.43 5.30
N SER A 61 -8.81 5.56 6.01
CA SER A 61 -8.16 5.89 7.28
C SER A 61 -6.82 6.59 7.09
N GLY A 62 -6.30 6.68 5.87
CA GLY A 62 -5.01 7.32 5.57
C GLY A 62 -3.80 6.64 6.24
N ILE A 63 -3.91 5.37 6.65
CA ILE A 63 -2.83 4.67 7.36
C ILE A 63 -1.83 3.98 6.44
N MET A 64 -2.17 3.83 5.15
CA MET A 64 -1.24 3.30 4.15
C MET A 64 -0.25 4.41 3.82
N GLN A 65 0.99 4.27 4.30
CA GLN A 65 2.01 5.31 4.23
C GLN A 65 3.18 4.87 3.35
N ILE A 66 3.71 5.82 2.56
CA ILE A 66 4.92 5.62 1.75
C ILE A 66 6.13 5.82 2.66
N ILE A 67 7.00 4.82 2.71
CA ILE A 67 8.27 4.84 3.44
C ILE A 67 9.38 4.86 2.41
N ASP A 68 10.15 5.94 2.36
CA ASP A 68 11.32 6.19 1.48
C ASP A 68 12.57 6.40 2.34
#